data_AF-A0A0F9AL47-F1
#
_entry.id   AF-A0A0F9AL47-F1
#
_cell.length_a   1.000
_cell.length_b   1.000
_cell.length_c   1.000
_cell.angle_alpha   90.00
_cell.angle_beta   90.00
_cell.angle_gamma   90.00
#
_symmetry.space_group_name_H-M   'P 1'
#
loop_
_entity.id
_entity.type
_entity.pdbx_description
1 polymer ?
#
loop_
_entity_poly.entity_id
_entity_poly.type
_entity_poly.pdbx_seq_one_letter_code
_entity_poly.pdbx_strand_id
1 'polypeptide(L)' 'MSAYVVDASVAAKWFAEETYADDARRILHADNQLHAPELFLLEMDSVLCKWVRRGVVNESEA' A
#
# COMPACT_ATOMS: atom_id res chain seq x y z
N MET A 1 10.11 -18.00 -4.22
CA MET A 1 8.73 -18.10 -3.70
C MET A 1 8.76 -17.86 -2.21
N SER A 2 8.22 -16.72 -1.77
CA SER A 2 8.15 -16.32 -0.36
C SER A 2 6.71 -15.90 -0.03
N ALA A 3 6.28 -16.14 1.20
CA ALA A 3 5.00 -15.66 1.71
C ALA A 3 5.24 -14.43 2.60
N TYR A 4 4.53 -13.34 2.32
CA TYR A 4 4.60 -12.09 3.06
C TYR A 4 3.24 -11.76 3.66
N VAL A 5 3.23 -11.30 4.91
CA VAL A 5 2.10 -10.56 5.47
C VAL A 5 2.36 -9.08 5.22
N VAL A 6 1.46 -8.43 4.49
CA VAL A 6 1.59 -7.05 4.03
C VAL A 6 0.74 -6.15 4.91
N ASP A 7 1.40 -5.18 5.52
CA ASP A 7 0.75 -4.06 6.22
C ASP A 7 0.27 -2.99 5.23
N ALA A 8 -0.78 -2.24 5.59
CA ALA A 8 -1.30 -1.17 4.73
C ALA A 8 -0.24 -0.11 4.39
N SER A 9 0.71 0.18 5.30
CA SER A 9 1.79 1.14 5.02
C SER A 9 2.75 0.67 3.94
N VAL A 10 2.97 -0.64 3.80
CA VAL A 10 3.81 -1.21 2.73
C VAL A 10 3.07 -1.14 1.41
N ALA A 11 1.78 -1.47 1.41
CA ALA A 11 0.96 -1.41 0.20
C ALA A 11 0.76 0.02 -0.31
N ALA A 12 0.65 1.02 0.58
CA ALA A 12 0.56 2.43 0.19
C ALA A 12 1.79 2.88 -0.64
N LYS A 13 2.98 2.34 -0.34
CA LYS A 13 4.22 2.64 -1.07
C LYS A 13 4.26 2.09 -2.49
N TRP A 14 3.31 1.25 -2.88
CA TRP A 14 3.17 0.84 -4.28
C TRP A 14 2.70 2.01 -5.14
N PHE A 15 1.86 2.88 -4.58
CA PHE A 15 1.18 3.96 -5.28
C PHE A 15 1.86 5.32 -5.12
N ALA A 16 2.54 5.57 -4.00
CA ALA A 16 3.24 6.83 -3.75
C ALA A 16 4.77 6.68 -3.86
N GLU A 17 5.43 7.72 -4.36
CA GLU A 17 6.89 7.83 -4.30
C GLU A 17 7.34 8.20 -2.89
N GLU A 18 7.51 7.18 -2.05
CA GLU A 18 8.05 7.30 -0.70
C GLU A 18 9.37 6.54 -0.55
N THR A 19 10.11 6.80 0.53
CA THR A 19 11.25 5.95 0.91
C THR A 19 10.81 4.49 0.97
N TYR A 20 11.60 3.63 0.33
CA TYR A 20 11.38 2.18 0.17
C TYR A 20 10.28 1.79 -0.83
N ALA A 21 9.81 2.68 -1.69
CA ALA A 21 8.82 2.34 -2.72
C ALA A 21 9.30 1.21 -3.65
N ASP A 22 10.57 1.21 -4.05
CA ASP A 22 11.12 0.15 -4.90
C ASP A 22 11.19 -1.20 -4.19
N ASP A 23 11.54 -1.20 -2.90
CA ASP A 23 11.55 -2.40 -2.07
C ASP A 23 10.13 -2.96 -1.88
N ALA A 24 9.14 -2.07 -1.69
CA ALA A 24 7.74 -2.44 -1.61
C ALA A 24 7.23 -2.97 -2.96
N ARG A 25 7.61 -2.40 -4.10
CA ARG A 25 7.19 -2.92 -5.41
C ARG A 25 7.82 -4.27 -5.72
N ARG A 26 9.04 -4.53 -5.23
CA ARG A 26 9.73 -5.82 -5.41
C ARG A 26 8.98 -7.00 -4.76
N ILE A 27 8.16 -6.78 -3.73
CA ILE A 27 7.33 -7.85 -3.16
C ILE A 27 6.13 -8.23 -4.03
N LEU A 28 5.70 -7.37 -4.97
CA LEU A 28 4.62 -7.66 -5.94
C LEU A 28 5.02 -8.68 -7.02
N HIS A 29 6.22 -9.24 -6.97
CA HIS A 29 6.67 -10.27 -7.89
C HIS A 29 5.70 -11.46 -7.92
N ALA A 30 5.34 -11.96 -9.10
CA ALA A 30 4.31 -12.98 -9.30
C ALA A 30 4.55 -14.30 -8.52
N ASP A 31 5.81 -14.60 -8.22
CA ASP A 31 6.20 -15.78 -7.43
C ASP A 31 6.00 -15.61 -5.91
N ASN A 32 5.58 -14.44 -5.43
CA ASN A 32 5.33 -14.19 -4.01
C ASN A 32 3.84 -14.37 -3.68
N GLN A 33 3.57 -14.89 -2.49
CA GLN A 33 2.23 -14.94 -1.92
C GLN A 33 2.07 -13.78 -0.95
N LEU A 34 1.01 -12.99 -1.13
CA LEU A 34 0.69 -11.84 -0.29
C LEU A 34 -0.55 -12.14 0.54
N HIS A 35 -0.38 -12.07 1.86
CA HIS A 35 -1.47 -12.10 2.83
C HIS A 35 -1.60 -10.72 3.45
N ALA A 36 -2.77 -10.38 3.96
CA ALA A 36 -2.99 -9.15 4.70
C ALA A 36 -3.92 -9.40 5.89
N PRO A 37 -3.80 -8.61 6.98
CA PRO A 37 -4.78 -8.65 8.07
C PRO A 37 -6.18 -8.25 7.59
N GLU A 38 -7.22 -8.65 8.31
CA GLU A 38 -8.61 -8.26 8.00
C GLU A 38 -8.82 -6.73 8.03
N LEU A 39 -8.03 -6.02 8.85
CA LEU A 39 -8.05 -4.56 8.95
C LEU A 39 -7.37 -3.82 7.79
N PHE A 40 -6.74 -4.53 6.86
CA PHE A 40 -5.92 -3.94 5.81
C PHE A 40 -6.65 -2.87 5.00
N LEU A 41 -7.90 -3.13 4.59
CA LEU A 41 -8.69 -2.17 3.82
C LEU A 41 -9.04 -0.93 4.66
N LEU A 42 -9.39 -1.11 5.93
CA LEU A 42 -9.68 0.00 6.84
C LEU A 42 -8.45 0.90 7.06
N GLU A 43 -7.27 0.30 7.20
CA GLU A 43 -6.02 1.04 7.36
C GLU A 43 -5.62 1.74 6.07
N MET A 44 -5.84 1.10 4.91
CA MET A 44 -5.63 1.73 3.60
C MET A 44 -6.55 2.92 3.38
N ASP A 45 -7.83 2.81 3.74
CA ASP A 45 -8.78 3.92 3.68
C ASP A 45 -8.32 5.11 4.52
N SER A 46 -7.75 4.84 5.71
CA SER A 46 -7.16 5.89 6.55
C SER A 46 -5.97 6.59 5.87
N VAL A 47 -5.16 5.87 5.10
CA VAL A 47 -4.06 6.43 4.29
C VAL A 47 -4.62 7.30 3.16
N LEU A 48 -5.57 6.77 2.38
CA LEU A 48 -6.21 7.48 1.27
C LEU A 48 -6.90 8.76 1.75
N CYS A 49 -7.65 8.71 2.85
CA CYS A 49 -8.27 9.88 3.47
C CYS A 49 -7.24 10.95 3.85
N LYS A 50 -6.06 10.55 4.33
CA LYS A 50 -4.97 11.50 4.63
C LYS A 50 -4.36 12.08 3.36
N TRP A 51 -4.22 11.30 2.29
CA TRP A 51 -3.72 11.79 1.01
C TRP A 51 -4.68 12.79 0.37
N VAL A 52 -5.98 12.51 0.34
CA VAL A 52 -7.01 13.45 -0.13
C VAL A 52 -6.97 14.75 0.68
N ARG A 53 -6.98 14.66 2.01
CA ARG A 53 -6.90 15.85 2.89
C ARG A 53 -5.63 16.68 2.73
N ARG A 54 -4.55 16.07 2.24
CA ARG A 54 -3.26 16.73 2.00
C ARG A 54 -3.08 17.16 0.53
N GLY A 55 -4.04 16.86 -0.35
CA GLY A 55 -3.95 17.14 -1.78
C GLY A 55 -2.89 16.30 -2.51
N VAL A 56 -2.51 15.14 -1.96
CA VAL A 56 -1.58 14.19 -2.60
C VAL A 56 -2.29 13.47 -3.75
N VAL A 57 -3.56 13.13 -3.54
CA VAL A 57 -4.49 12.59 -4.55
C VAL A 57 -5.82 13.32 -4.41
N ASN A 58 -6.66 13.29 -5.43
CA ASN A 58 -8.04 13.77 -5.37
C ASN A 58 -9.04 12.62 -5.10
N GLU A 59 -10.30 12.94 -4.81
CA GLU A 59 -11.33 11.94 -4.49
C GLU A 59 -11.62 10.93 -5.61
N SER A 60 -11.32 11.26 -6.87
CA SER A 60 -11.50 10.32 -7.99
C SER A 60 -10.29 9.41 -8.22
N GLU A 61 -9.15 9.71 -7.61
CA GLU A 61 -7.92 8.91 -7.64
C GLU A 61 -7.80 7.96 -6.43
N ALA A 62 -8.57 8.21 -5.38
CA ALA A 62 -8.65 7.39 -4.16
C ALA A 62 -9.66 6.24 -4.32
#